data_AF-A0A972RVB5-F1
#
_entry.id   AF-A0A972RVB5-F1
#
_cell.length_a   1.000
_cell.length_b   1.000
_cell.length_c   1.000
_cell.angle_alpha   90.00
_cell.angle_beta   90.00
_cell.angle_gamma   90.00
#
_symmetry.space_group_name_H-M   'P 1'
#
loop_
_entity.id
_entity.type
_entity.pdbx_description
1 polymer ?
#
loop_
_entity_poly.entity_id
_entity_poly.type
_entity_poly.pdbx_seq_one_letter_code
_entity_poly.pdbx_strand_id
1 'polypeptide(L)'
;MKKITLLLISVLLFNFYSNAQQKDIPLSQTPKEVLDVLVEYINILRTSKDLDECADKFLKIAGGGLVNPAGTALRSSVKPYSLKKDFNNRATIKVPIEVVRVAKTKTGQAGYGASAIAGDWYKLYVKKVDGGGRPAPVHIVVPKNHPTIKTPKVTQVGSF
;
A
#
# COMPACT_ATOMS: atom_id res chain seq x y z
N MET A 1 -25.00 -48.46 -7.19
CA MET A 1 -25.61 -47.13 -6.99
C MET A 1 -25.01 -46.33 -5.82
N LYS A 2 -24.58 -46.92 -4.70
CA LYS A 2 -24.00 -46.18 -3.54
C LYS A 2 -22.64 -45.50 -3.76
N LYS A 3 -21.84 -45.92 -4.74
CA LYS A 3 -20.48 -45.38 -4.98
C LYS A 3 -20.46 -44.10 -5.84
N ILE A 4 -21.51 -43.83 -6.62
CA ILE A 4 -21.60 -42.65 -7.50
C ILE A 4 -22.10 -41.43 -6.72
N THR A 5 -22.93 -41.63 -5.69
CA THR A 5 -23.44 -40.56 -4.82
C THR A 5 -22.33 -39.92 -3.97
N LEU A 6 -21.27 -40.66 -3.64
CA LEU A 6 -20.15 -40.13 -2.84
C LEU A 6 -19.26 -39.16 -3.63
N LEU A 7 -19.17 -39.35 -4.96
CA LEU A 7 -18.30 -38.54 -5.83
C LEU A 7 -18.90 -37.14 -6.14
N LEU A 8 -20.23 -37.01 -6.15
CA LEU A 8 -20.89 -35.72 -6.36
C LEU A 8 -20.77 -34.78 -5.15
N ILE A 9 -20.64 -35.31 -3.93
CA ILE A 9 -20.50 -34.50 -2.72
C ILE A 9 -19.08 -33.91 -2.62
N SER A 10 -18.05 -34.60 -3.13
CA SER A 10 -16.67 -34.09 -3.12
C SER A 10 -16.42 -32.90 -4.04
N VAL A 11 -17.20 -32.73 -5.11
CA VAL A 11 -17.01 -31.62 -6.08
C VAL A 11 -17.68 -30.32 -5.60
N LEU A 12 -18.66 -30.41 -4.68
CA LEU A 12 -19.35 -29.23 -4.12
C LEU A 12 -18.55 -28.50 -3.03
N LEU A 13 -17.51 -29.10 -2.47
CA LEU A 13 -16.71 -28.49 -1.38
C LEU A 13 -15.50 -27.66 -1.85
N PHE A 14 -15.21 -27.62 -3.15
CA PHE A 14 -14.00 -26.94 -3.68
C PHE A 14 -14.21 -25.49 -4.13
N ASN A 15 -15.41 -24.92 -3.99
CA ASN A 15 -15.73 -23.59 -4.55
C ASN A 15 -15.66 -22.40 -3.58
N PHE A 16 -15.17 -22.57 -2.35
CA PHE A 16 -14.92 -21.43 -1.45
C PHE A 16 -13.48 -20.88 -1.55
N TYR A 17 -12.96 -20.71 -2.75
CA TYR A 17 -11.86 -19.77 -2.95
C TYR A 17 -12.45 -18.36 -2.83
N SER A 18 -12.46 -17.82 -1.60
CA SER A 18 -12.66 -16.40 -1.38
C SER A 18 -11.56 -15.64 -2.11
N ASN A 19 -11.83 -15.23 -3.35
CA ASN A 19 -11.06 -14.21 -4.03
C ASN A 19 -10.93 -13.04 -3.06
N ALA A 20 -9.69 -12.60 -2.78
CA ALA A 20 -9.42 -11.50 -1.86
C ALA A 20 -10.04 -10.21 -2.42
N GLN A 21 -11.32 -10.00 -2.15
CA GLN A 21 -12.07 -8.88 -2.72
C GLN A 21 -11.66 -7.62 -1.99
N GLN A 22 -11.15 -6.65 -2.74
CA GLN A 22 -10.91 -5.31 -2.25
C GLN A 22 -12.27 -4.71 -1.83
N LYS A 23 -12.39 -4.29 -0.57
CA LYS A 23 -13.62 -3.72 0.00
C LYS A 23 -13.36 -2.30 0.46
N ASP A 24 -14.24 -1.37 0.09
CA ASP A 24 -14.21 -0.02 0.63
C ASP A 24 -14.63 -0.04 2.11
N ILE A 25 -13.87 0.65 2.93
CA ILE A 25 -14.13 0.75 4.38
C ILE A 25 -14.27 2.22 4.79
N PRO A 26 -15.09 2.53 5.80
CA PRO A 26 -15.15 3.86 6.39
C PRO A 26 -13.80 4.30 6.97
N LEU A 27 -13.53 5.60 6.96
CA LEU A 27 -12.31 6.17 7.55
C LEU A 27 -12.19 5.83 9.05
N SER A 28 -13.32 5.78 9.78
CA SER A 28 -13.39 5.38 11.19
C SER A 28 -12.97 3.93 11.46
N GLN A 29 -12.95 3.07 10.44
CA GLN A 29 -12.49 1.68 10.53
C GLN A 29 -11.04 1.50 10.03
N THR A 30 -10.39 2.59 9.63
CA THR A 30 -8.99 2.57 9.18
C THR A 30 -8.08 2.62 10.41
N PRO A 31 -7.12 1.70 10.57
CA PRO A 31 -6.20 1.73 11.71
C PRO A 31 -5.42 3.04 11.76
N LYS A 32 -5.20 3.57 12.96
CA LYS A 32 -4.53 4.86 13.15
C LYS A 32 -3.12 4.84 12.56
N GLU A 33 -2.39 3.75 12.74
CA GLU A 33 -1.03 3.58 12.24
C GLU A 33 -0.94 3.64 10.71
N VAL A 34 -2.01 3.29 9.99
CA VAL A 34 -2.08 3.43 8.53
C VAL A 34 -2.23 4.90 8.14
N LEU A 35 -3.05 5.64 8.87
CA LEU A 35 -3.24 7.08 8.65
C LEU A 35 -1.97 7.86 9.01
N ASP A 36 -1.29 7.48 10.09
CA ASP A 36 -0.03 8.10 10.51
C ASP A 36 1.05 7.95 9.43
N VAL A 37 1.22 6.74 8.87
CA VAL A 37 2.19 6.50 7.78
C VAL A 37 1.81 7.25 6.49
N LEU A 38 0.51 7.39 6.18
CA LEU A 38 0.06 8.22 5.05
C LEU A 38 0.43 9.69 5.26
N VAL A 39 0.17 10.23 6.45
CA VAL A 39 0.49 11.61 6.80
C VAL A 39 2.00 11.82 6.76
N GLU A 40 2.78 10.89 7.31
CA GLU A 40 4.24 10.92 7.25
C GLU A 40 4.74 10.94 5.80
N TYR A 41 4.22 10.06 4.94
CA TYR A 41 4.56 10.03 3.52
C TYR A 41 4.30 11.38 2.83
N ILE A 42 3.11 11.97 3.03
CA ILE A 42 2.77 13.26 2.42
C ILE A 42 3.64 14.38 2.97
N ASN A 43 3.95 14.36 4.27
CA ASN A 43 4.86 15.32 4.87
C ASN A 43 6.27 15.20 4.31
N ILE A 44 6.78 13.99 4.09
CA ILE A 44 8.06 13.75 3.41
C ILE A 44 8.05 14.40 2.02
N LEU A 45 7.02 14.15 1.22
CA LEU A 45 6.91 14.76 -0.11
C LEU A 45 6.95 16.29 -0.04
N ARG A 46 6.19 16.89 0.91
CA ARG A 46 6.01 18.34 1.00
C ARG A 46 7.20 19.10 1.58
N THR A 47 7.88 18.51 2.55
CA THR A 47 8.88 19.21 3.37
C THR A 47 10.32 18.93 2.94
N SER A 48 10.55 17.93 2.09
CA SER A 48 11.87 17.68 1.53
C SER A 48 12.23 18.75 0.51
N LYS A 49 13.47 19.25 0.57
CA LYS A 49 13.97 20.33 -0.29
C LYS A 49 14.14 19.87 -1.73
N ASP A 50 14.60 18.64 -1.90
CA ASP A 50 14.84 18.01 -3.19
C ASP A 50 14.45 16.52 -3.17
N LEU A 51 14.64 15.87 -4.31
CA LEU A 51 14.29 14.47 -4.49
C LEU A 51 15.22 13.52 -3.72
N ASP A 52 16.46 13.91 -3.43
CA ASP A 52 17.42 13.08 -2.71
C ASP A 52 17.07 13.04 -1.23
N GLU A 53 16.82 14.20 -0.62
CA GLU A 53 16.30 14.29 0.76
C GLU A 53 14.96 13.56 0.90
N CYS A 54 14.09 13.67 -0.12
CA CYS A 54 12.83 12.95 -0.14
C CYS A 54 13.03 11.43 -0.15
N ALA A 55 13.98 10.92 -0.95
CA ALA A 55 14.28 9.50 -1.04
C ALA A 55 14.84 8.94 0.28
N ASP A 56 15.74 9.67 0.92
CA ASP A 56 16.36 9.26 2.18
C ASP A 56 15.35 9.18 3.33
N LYS A 57 14.44 10.15 3.41
CA LYS A 57 13.35 10.11 4.39
C LYS A 57 12.35 9.01 4.04
N PHE A 58 11.99 8.88 2.76
CA PHE A 58 11.01 7.89 2.31
C PHE A 58 11.44 6.45 2.57
N LEU A 59 12.74 6.14 2.46
CA LEU A 59 13.28 4.81 2.73
C LEU A 59 12.86 4.26 4.10
N LYS A 60 12.71 5.12 5.12
CA LYS A 60 12.34 4.72 6.49
C LYS A 60 10.94 4.10 6.57
N ILE A 61 10.03 4.55 5.70
CA ILE A 61 8.63 4.09 5.67
C ILE A 61 8.31 3.22 4.46
N ALA A 62 9.22 3.11 3.49
CA ALA A 62 9.08 2.24 2.34
C ALA A 62 9.27 0.76 2.72
N GLY A 63 8.61 -0.13 1.99
CA GLY A 63 8.75 -1.57 2.15
C GLY A 63 8.33 -2.36 0.91
N GLY A 64 8.36 -3.68 1.02
CA GLY A 64 7.91 -4.56 -0.07
C GLY A 64 8.71 -4.35 -1.35
N GLY A 65 7.98 -4.11 -2.45
CA GLY A 65 8.54 -3.93 -3.77
C GLY A 65 9.27 -2.61 -4.01
N LEU A 66 9.25 -1.66 -3.05
CA LEU A 66 9.94 -0.37 -3.21
C LEU A 66 11.40 -0.40 -2.75
N VAL A 67 11.76 -1.38 -1.92
CA VAL A 67 13.11 -1.53 -1.38
C VAL A 67 13.82 -2.74 -2.00
N ASN A 68 15.15 -2.74 -1.94
CA ASN A 68 15.95 -3.92 -2.25
C ASN A 68 15.57 -5.08 -1.29
N PRO A 69 15.89 -6.34 -1.62
CA PRO A 69 15.53 -7.47 -0.77
C PRO A 69 16.09 -7.40 0.66
N ALA A 70 17.17 -6.65 0.91
CA ALA A 70 17.72 -6.42 2.24
C ALA A 70 16.97 -5.34 3.05
N GLY A 71 16.10 -4.55 2.41
CA GLY A 71 15.40 -3.42 3.02
C GLY A 71 16.29 -2.22 3.33
N THR A 72 17.52 -2.18 2.82
CA THR A 72 18.54 -1.16 3.16
C THR A 72 18.58 0.02 2.20
N ALA A 73 17.98 -0.10 1.02
CA ALA A 73 17.92 0.97 0.02
C ALA A 73 16.66 0.85 -0.81
N LEU A 74 16.21 1.98 -1.37
CA LEU A 74 15.19 1.99 -2.42
C LEU A 74 15.72 1.26 -3.65
N ARG A 75 14.83 0.64 -4.42
CA ARG A 75 15.22 0.11 -5.73
C ARG A 75 15.62 1.24 -6.67
N SER A 76 16.53 0.93 -7.60
CA SER A 76 17.05 1.88 -8.59
C SER A 76 15.95 2.57 -9.43
N SER A 77 14.80 1.91 -9.63
CA SER A 77 13.67 2.49 -10.36
C SER A 77 12.76 3.40 -9.52
N VAL A 78 12.81 3.35 -8.19
CA VAL A 78 11.82 4.05 -7.35
C VAL A 78 12.09 5.55 -7.34
N LYS A 79 13.33 5.98 -7.08
CA LYS A 79 13.67 7.41 -7.04
C LYS A 79 13.42 8.13 -8.37
N PRO A 80 14.00 7.70 -9.52
CA PRO A 80 13.91 8.48 -10.76
C PRO A 80 12.53 8.45 -11.41
N TYR A 81 11.68 7.48 -11.09
CA TYR A 81 10.36 7.32 -11.71
C TYR A 81 9.21 7.57 -10.73
N SER A 82 8.89 6.59 -9.88
CA SER A 82 7.68 6.62 -9.05
C SER A 82 7.69 7.74 -8.02
N LEU A 83 8.78 7.87 -7.26
CA LEU A 83 8.89 8.90 -6.22
C LEU A 83 9.01 10.30 -6.82
N LYS A 84 9.78 10.46 -7.92
CA LYS A 84 9.88 11.73 -8.65
C LYS A 84 8.50 12.23 -9.11
N LYS A 85 7.66 11.34 -9.62
CA LYS A 85 6.30 11.69 -10.05
C LYS A 85 5.45 12.20 -8.89
N ASP A 86 5.44 11.52 -7.76
CA ASP A 86 4.68 11.96 -6.58
C ASP A 86 5.26 13.25 -5.98
N PHE A 87 6.60 13.36 -5.92
CA PHE A 87 7.28 14.57 -5.46
C PHE A 87 6.92 15.78 -6.33
N ASN A 88 6.95 15.66 -7.65
CA ASN A 88 6.57 16.74 -8.56
C ASN A 88 5.08 17.11 -8.43
N ASN A 89 4.22 16.13 -8.15
CA ASN A 89 2.78 16.32 -8.02
C ASN A 89 2.33 16.73 -6.60
N ARG A 90 3.25 16.88 -5.63
CA ARG A 90 2.94 17.15 -4.22
C ARG A 90 2.06 18.39 -4.00
N ALA A 91 2.19 19.40 -4.86
CA ALA A 91 1.40 20.64 -4.79
C ALA A 91 -0.09 20.41 -5.11
N THR A 92 -0.43 19.30 -5.78
CA THR A 92 -1.82 18.95 -6.09
C THR A 92 -2.57 18.38 -4.89
N ILE A 93 -1.88 18.01 -3.80
CA ILE A 93 -2.50 17.41 -2.61
C ILE A 93 -3.16 18.52 -1.77
N LYS A 94 -4.44 18.33 -1.42
CA LYS A 94 -5.18 19.29 -0.58
C LYS A 94 -4.59 19.34 0.83
N VAL A 95 -4.59 20.55 1.42
CA VAL A 95 -4.23 20.80 2.82
C VAL A 95 -5.39 21.50 3.52
N PRO A 96 -5.83 21.05 4.72
CA PRO A 96 -5.35 19.87 5.44
C PRO A 96 -5.56 18.55 4.67
N ILE A 97 -4.75 17.52 4.99
CA ILE A 97 -4.80 16.22 4.32
C ILE A 97 -6.20 15.61 4.54
N GLU A 98 -6.92 15.36 3.45
CA GLU A 98 -8.29 14.83 3.48
C GLU A 98 -8.33 13.47 2.75
N VAL A 99 -8.63 12.39 3.46
CA VAL A 99 -8.77 11.05 2.86
C VAL A 99 -10.21 10.88 2.38
N VAL A 100 -10.41 10.67 1.08
CA VAL A 100 -11.74 10.59 0.45
C VAL A 100 -12.23 9.16 0.25
N ARG A 101 -11.32 8.18 0.25
CA ARG A 101 -11.66 6.77 0.12
C ARG A 101 -10.55 5.90 0.70
N VAL A 102 -10.95 4.83 1.38
CA VAL A 102 -10.04 3.78 1.83
C VAL A 102 -10.57 2.45 1.33
N ALA A 103 -9.71 1.70 0.64
CA ALA A 103 -10.04 0.35 0.18
C ALA A 103 -9.09 -0.66 0.83
N LYS A 104 -9.65 -1.68 1.47
CA LYS A 104 -8.92 -2.73 2.19
C LYS A 104 -8.94 -4.05 1.43
N THR A 105 -7.80 -4.73 1.39
CA THR A 105 -7.68 -6.12 0.93
C THR A 105 -7.05 -6.95 2.06
N LYS A 106 -7.70 -8.04 2.49
CA LYS A 106 -7.31 -8.79 3.69
C LYS A 106 -6.07 -9.68 3.53
N THR A 107 -5.72 -10.02 2.30
CA THR A 107 -4.59 -10.90 1.99
C THR A 107 -3.87 -10.40 0.75
N GLY A 108 -2.60 -10.06 0.91
CA GLY A 108 -1.72 -9.70 -0.20
C GLY A 108 -0.26 -9.74 0.25
N GLN A 109 0.64 -9.90 -0.71
CA GLN A 109 2.08 -9.91 -0.50
C GLN A 109 2.74 -8.84 -1.36
N ALA A 110 3.58 -7.99 -0.74
CA ALA A 110 4.32 -6.93 -1.40
C ALA A 110 5.80 -7.27 -1.39
N GLY A 111 6.47 -7.21 -2.55
CA GLY A 111 7.91 -7.45 -2.65
C GLY A 111 8.30 -8.94 -2.65
N TYR A 112 9.60 -9.18 -2.46
CA TYR A 112 10.21 -10.51 -2.51
C TYR A 112 11.41 -10.62 -1.56
N GLY A 113 11.79 -11.85 -1.20
CA GLY A 113 12.90 -12.10 -0.28
C GLY A 113 12.64 -11.54 1.12
N ALA A 114 13.66 -11.05 1.81
CA ALA A 114 13.55 -10.53 3.18
C ALA A 114 12.78 -9.20 3.30
N SER A 115 12.50 -8.53 2.18
CA SER A 115 11.61 -7.36 2.14
C SER A 115 10.15 -7.72 1.85
N ALA A 116 9.81 -9.00 1.66
CA ALA A 116 8.46 -9.42 1.33
C ALA A 116 7.52 -9.24 2.53
N ILE A 117 6.49 -8.40 2.39
CA ILE A 117 5.52 -8.11 3.45
C ILE A 117 4.18 -8.74 3.08
N ALA A 118 3.72 -9.69 3.88
CA ALA A 118 2.34 -10.18 3.85
C ALA A 118 1.50 -9.49 4.92
N GLY A 119 0.24 -9.18 4.63
CA GLY A 119 -0.62 -8.51 5.61
C GLY A 119 -1.91 -7.93 5.06
N ASP A 120 -2.50 -7.01 5.82
CA ASP A 120 -3.67 -6.24 5.39
C ASP A 120 -3.21 -5.06 4.53
N TRP A 121 -3.76 -4.96 3.32
CA TRP A 121 -3.46 -3.90 2.37
C TRP A 121 -4.50 -2.80 2.42
N TYR A 122 -4.04 -1.56 2.38
CA TYR A 122 -4.85 -0.36 2.36
C TYR A 122 -4.46 0.50 1.17
N LYS A 123 -5.44 0.85 0.33
CA LYS A 123 -5.31 1.87 -0.72
C LYS A 123 -6.03 3.12 -0.25
N LEU A 124 -5.27 4.17 0.03
CA LEU A 124 -5.80 5.43 0.53
C LEU A 124 -5.79 6.47 -0.58
N TYR A 125 -6.94 7.06 -0.84
CA TYR A 125 -7.12 8.10 -1.84
C TYR A 125 -7.22 9.44 -1.11
N VAL A 126 -6.29 10.34 -1.40
CA VAL A 126 -6.22 11.66 -0.74
C VAL A 126 -6.76 12.73 -1.67
N LYS A 127 -7.59 13.64 -1.16
CA LYS A 127 -8.16 14.71 -1.96
C LYS A 127 -7.06 15.56 -2.59
N LYS A 128 -7.27 15.91 -3.85
CA LYS A 128 -6.49 16.92 -4.54
C LYS A 128 -7.14 18.29 -4.39
N VAL A 129 -6.38 19.34 -4.65
CA VAL A 129 -6.93 20.68 -4.90
C VAL A 129 -7.96 20.61 -6.04
N ASP A 130 -8.93 21.52 -6.02
CA ASP A 130 -10.04 21.51 -6.97
C ASP A 130 -9.53 21.52 -8.42
N GLY A 131 -10.13 20.67 -9.27
CA GLY A 131 -9.71 20.46 -10.66
C GLY A 131 -8.59 19.43 -10.89
N GLY A 132 -7.98 18.85 -9.83
CA GLY A 132 -6.81 17.95 -9.93
C GLY A 132 -7.04 16.51 -10.44
N GLY A 133 -8.26 16.17 -10.88
CA GLY A 133 -8.64 14.81 -11.29
C GLY A 133 -8.62 13.79 -10.14
N ARG A 134 -8.76 12.49 -10.45
CA ARG A 134 -8.78 11.43 -9.42
C ARG A 134 -7.40 11.32 -8.75
N PRO A 135 -7.33 11.19 -7.42
CA PRO A 135 -6.06 11.01 -6.74
C PRO A 135 -5.48 9.62 -6.97
N ALA A 136 -4.15 9.57 -7.11
CA ALA A 136 -3.41 8.33 -7.09
C ALA A 136 -3.47 7.74 -5.69
N PRO A 137 -3.81 6.45 -5.53
CA PRO A 137 -3.82 5.85 -4.22
C PRO A 137 -2.39 5.66 -3.69
N VAL A 138 -2.22 5.88 -2.39
CA VAL A 138 -1.03 5.42 -1.65
C VAL A 138 -1.33 4.05 -1.10
N HIS A 139 -0.45 3.08 -1.35
CA HIS A 139 -0.65 1.72 -0.87
C HIS A 139 0.19 1.49 0.39
N ILE A 140 -0.48 1.11 1.47
CA ILE A 140 0.14 0.78 2.75
C ILE A 140 -0.21 -0.65 3.12
N VAL A 141 0.78 -1.41 3.58
CA VAL A 141 0.58 -2.76 4.11
C VAL A 141 0.85 -2.76 5.60
N VAL A 142 -0.09 -3.30 6.38
CA VAL A 142 0.08 -3.61 7.80
C VAL A 142 0.59 -5.06 7.88
N PRO A 143 1.86 -5.29 8.26
CA PRO A 143 2.44 -6.63 8.27
C PRO A 143 1.71 -7.58 9.22
N LYS A 144 1.55 -8.84 8.80
CA LYS A 144 1.10 -9.95 9.64
C LYS A 144 2.21 -11.00 9.69
N ASN A 145 2.61 -11.39 10.89
CA ASN A 145 3.56 -12.47 11.16
C ASN A 145 4.95 -12.32 10.50
N HIS A 146 5.33 -11.12 10.04
CA HIS A 146 6.66 -10.89 9.49
C HIS A 146 7.72 -10.89 10.63
N PRO A 147 8.89 -11.54 10.47
CA PRO A 147 9.88 -11.67 11.54
C PRO A 147 10.41 -10.32 12.06
N THR A 148 10.76 -9.39 11.17
CA THR A 148 11.42 -8.11 11.52
C THR A 148 10.59 -6.86 11.23
N ILE A 149 9.85 -6.80 10.12
CA ILE A 149 8.99 -5.66 9.75
C ILE A 149 7.66 -5.72 10.53
N LYS A 150 7.54 -4.94 11.61
CA LYS A 150 6.35 -4.95 12.50
C LYS A 150 5.41 -3.75 12.32
N THR A 151 5.84 -2.72 11.59
CA THR A 151 5.07 -1.48 11.41
C THR A 151 4.56 -1.34 9.97
N PRO A 152 3.47 -0.58 9.74
CA PRO A 152 2.96 -0.37 8.39
C PRO A 152 4.02 0.25 7.47
N LYS A 153 4.01 -0.16 6.20
CA LYS A 153 4.95 0.34 5.18
C LYS A 153 4.21 0.79 3.93
N VAL A 154 4.71 1.87 3.33
CA VAL A 154 4.33 2.25 1.97
C VAL A 154 4.94 1.24 1.00
N THR A 155 4.11 0.66 0.13
CA THR A 155 4.52 -0.44 -0.77
C THR A 155 4.27 -0.11 -2.24
N GLN A 156 3.59 0.99 -2.55
CA GLN A 156 3.35 1.45 -3.92
C GLN A 156 3.11 2.96 -3.95
N VAL A 157 3.78 3.65 -4.89
CA VAL A 157 3.73 5.11 -5.12
C VAL A 157 3.84 5.40 -6.62
N GLY A 158 3.51 6.62 -7.07
CA GLY A 158 3.79 7.08 -8.44
C GLY A 158 2.74 6.80 -9.51
N SER A 159 1.51 6.38 -9.18
CA SER A 159 0.42 5.95 -10.08
C SER A 159 0.81 4.98 -11.21
N PHE A 160 0.19 3.79 -11.21
CA PHE A 160 0.24 2.83 -12.32
C PHE A 160 -0.80 3.18 -13.37
#